data_AF-A0A4Q5T5X4-F1
#
_entry.id   AF-A0A4Q5T5X4-F1
#
_cell.length_a   1.000
_cell.length_b   1.000
_cell.length_c   1.000
_cell.angle_alpha   90.00
_cell.angle_beta   90.00
_cell.angle_gamma   90.00
#
_symmetry.space_group_name_H-M   'P 1'
#
loop_
_entity.id
_entity.type
_entity.pdbx_description
1 polymer ?
#
loop_
_entity_poly.entity_id
_entity_poly.type
_entity_poly.pdbx_seq_one_letter_code
_entity_poly.pdbx_strand_id
1 'polypeptide(L)'
;MNASDRFARAALDDAQLDWLAAQPATLGLDGIRLVHGTARSDVEQLLETVEPTGLRAATDAEIAVRLGDDSAMLTLCGHSHLPGVRTLGDGRTAANPGSVGLQAYREDLPFPHVAQTGDPRARYALVRGMQVELRAIAYDHATAATKAEREGRDDWAFALRTGFAPD
;
A
#
# COMPACT_ATOMS: atom_id res chain seq x y z
N MET A 1 17.83 -8.86 3.47
CA MET A 1 17.70 -7.91 2.34
C MET A 1 17.25 -8.68 1.12
N ASN A 2 16.02 -8.46 0.67
CA ASN A 2 15.44 -9.17 -0.47
C ASN A 2 16.02 -8.65 -1.82
N ALA A 3 15.53 -9.14 -2.96
CA ALA A 3 16.02 -8.71 -4.28
C ALA A 3 15.72 -7.23 -4.57
N SER A 4 14.53 -6.73 -4.20
CA SER A 4 14.14 -5.32 -4.35
C SER A 4 15.04 -4.39 -3.55
N ASP A 5 15.28 -4.72 -2.27
CA ASP A 5 16.11 -3.92 -1.38
C ASP A 5 17.55 -3.83 -1.90
N ARG A 6 18.11 -4.95 -2.41
CA ARG A 6 19.45 -4.96 -3.01
C ARG A 6 19.52 -4.09 -4.26
N PHE A 7 18.51 -4.19 -5.13
CA PHE A 7 18.41 -3.34 -6.33
C PHE A 7 18.35 -1.85 -5.96
N ALA A 8 17.46 -1.49 -5.03
CA ALA A 8 17.30 -0.11 -4.56
C ALA A 8 18.59 0.40 -3.91
N ARG A 9 19.22 -0.39 -3.02
CA ARG A 9 20.46 0.01 -2.34
C ARG A 9 21.60 0.27 -3.32
N ALA A 10 21.69 -0.49 -4.40
CA ALA A 10 22.72 -0.30 -5.43
C ALA A 10 22.48 0.94 -6.31
N ALA A 11 21.24 1.44 -6.36
CA ALA A 11 20.82 2.57 -7.20
C ALA A 11 20.75 3.91 -6.45
N LEU A 12 20.79 3.89 -5.11
CA LEU A 12 20.65 5.09 -4.28
C LEU A 12 22.00 5.58 -3.78
N ASP A 13 22.19 6.91 -3.80
CA ASP A 13 23.33 7.56 -3.17
C ASP A 13 23.11 7.83 -1.67
N ASP A 14 24.17 8.23 -0.96
CA ASP A 14 24.11 8.46 0.49
C ASP A 14 23.14 9.59 0.86
N ALA A 15 23.02 10.64 0.04
CA ALA A 15 22.11 11.75 0.31
C ALA A 15 20.63 11.32 0.19
N GLN A 16 20.32 10.45 -0.77
CA GLN A 16 19.00 9.85 -0.93
C GLN A 16 18.66 8.90 0.20
N LEU A 17 19.64 8.11 0.66
CA LEU A 17 19.47 7.22 1.81
C LEU A 17 19.24 8.00 3.11
N ASP A 18 20.01 9.08 3.33
CA ASP A 18 19.82 9.97 4.47
C ASP A 18 18.44 10.63 4.44
N TRP A 19 17.99 11.06 3.25
CA TRP A 19 16.64 11.61 3.08
C TRP A 19 15.54 10.58 3.39
N LEU A 20 15.67 9.34 2.93
CA LEU A 20 14.72 8.26 3.24
C LEU A 20 14.71 7.95 4.76
N ALA A 21 15.88 7.90 5.39
CA ALA A 21 16.01 7.63 6.82
C ALA A 21 15.41 8.75 7.69
N ALA A 22 15.35 9.98 7.17
CA ALA A 22 14.77 11.13 7.88
C ALA A 22 13.23 11.19 7.81
N GLN A 23 12.57 10.33 7.03
CA GLN A 23 11.11 10.36 6.92
C GLN A 23 10.44 9.88 8.23
N PRO A 24 9.38 10.56 8.68
CA PRO A 24 8.66 10.13 9.87
C PRO A 24 7.82 8.89 9.56
N ALA A 25 7.73 7.96 10.52
CA ALA A 25 6.86 6.78 10.40
C ALA A 25 5.36 7.14 10.38
N THR A 26 4.99 8.26 11.00
CA THR A 26 3.62 8.78 11.02
C THR A 26 3.61 10.30 10.86
N LEU A 27 2.58 10.84 10.22
CA LEU A 27 2.38 12.29 10.08
C LEU A 27 0.93 12.66 10.39
N GLY A 28 0.71 13.77 11.09
CA GLY A 28 -0.62 14.32 11.37
C GLY A 28 -0.84 15.64 10.63
N LEU A 29 -2.02 15.81 10.03
CA LEU A 29 -2.42 17.01 9.28
C LEU A 29 -3.91 17.30 9.54
N ASP A 30 -4.26 18.36 10.28
CA ASP A 30 -5.64 18.87 10.43
C ASP A 30 -6.74 17.79 10.53
N GLY A 31 -6.64 16.90 11.53
CA GLY A 31 -7.60 15.81 11.75
C GLY A 31 -7.41 14.58 10.85
N ILE A 32 -6.34 14.56 10.04
CA ILE A 32 -5.89 13.43 9.22
C ILE A 32 -4.62 12.83 9.84
N ARG A 33 -4.55 11.50 9.89
CA ARG A 33 -3.32 10.75 10.18
C ARG A 33 -2.83 10.04 8.91
N LEU A 34 -1.52 10.05 8.68
CA LEU A 34 -0.84 9.36 7.58
C LEU A 34 0.09 8.30 8.15
N VAL A 35 -0.05 7.07 7.66
CA VAL A 35 0.75 5.89 8.02
C VAL A 35 1.02 5.07 6.76
N HIS A 36 2.05 4.23 6.74
CA HIS A 36 2.21 3.26 5.64
C HIS A 36 1.34 2.02 5.88
N GLY A 37 1.51 1.32 7.00
CA GLY A 37 0.62 0.25 7.45
C GLY A 37 -0.39 0.75 8.47
N THR A 38 -0.04 0.63 9.75
CA THR A 38 -0.76 1.22 10.89
C THR A 38 0.17 2.13 11.69
N ALA A 39 -0.36 2.88 12.66
CA ALA A 39 0.46 3.75 13.51
C ALA A 39 1.45 2.99 14.42
N ARG A 40 1.24 1.69 14.60
CA ARG A 40 2.08 0.81 15.44
C ARG A 40 3.01 -0.11 14.66
N SER A 41 2.77 -0.29 13.35
CA SER A 41 3.55 -1.20 12.51
C SER A 41 3.47 -0.81 11.05
N ASP A 42 4.64 -0.70 10.41
CA ASP A 42 4.76 -0.37 8.99
C ASP A 42 4.22 -1.49 8.07
N VAL A 43 4.21 -2.73 8.57
CA VAL A 43 3.85 -3.94 7.81
C VAL A 43 2.50 -4.54 8.23
N GLU A 44 1.77 -3.89 9.13
CA GLU A 44 0.40 -4.30 9.45
C GLU A 44 -0.57 -3.67 8.45
N GLN A 45 -1.39 -4.50 7.79
CA GLN A 45 -2.42 -4.01 6.86
C GLN A 45 -3.59 -3.39 7.64
N LEU A 46 -3.96 -2.15 7.29
CA LEU A 46 -5.02 -1.44 8.01
C LEU A 46 -6.42 -1.96 7.63
N LEU A 47 -6.69 -2.11 6.32
CA LEU A 47 -8.02 -2.42 5.78
C LEU A 47 -8.26 -3.91 5.51
N GLU A 48 -7.20 -4.72 5.60
CA GLU A 48 -7.24 -6.15 5.34
C GLU A 48 -6.68 -6.95 6.52
N THR A 49 -7.07 -8.21 6.64
CA THR A 49 -6.51 -9.17 7.60
C THR A 49 -5.90 -10.32 6.83
N VAL A 50 -4.63 -10.61 7.12
CA VAL A 50 -3.91 -11.79 6.64
C VAL A 50 -4.22 -12.96 7.56
N GLU A 51 -4.71 -14.05 6.98
CA GLU A 51 -5.08 -15.29 7.67
C GLU A 51 -4.38 -16.49 7.02
N PRO A 52 -4.34 -17.67 7.66
CA PRO A 52 -3.79 -18.89 7.04
C PRO A 52 -4.42 -19.26 5.70
N THR A 53 -5.65 -18.79 5.44
CA THR A 53 -6.42 -19.00 4.21
C THR A 53 -6.19 -17.93 3.14
N GLY A 54 -5.41 -16.89 3.44
CA GLY A 54 -5.09 -15.80 2.51
C GLY A 54 -5.48 -14.43 3.07
N LEU A 55 -5.79 -13.50 2.17
CA LEU A 55 -6.14 -12.13 2.51
C LEU A 55 -7.65 -11.91 2.44
N ARG A 56 -8.21 -11.27 3.47
CA ARG A 56 -9.61 -10.82 3.47
C ARG A 56 -9.73 -9.37 3.90
N ALA A 57 -10.87 -8.75 3.61
CA ALA A 57 -11.21 -7.47 4.21
C ALA A 57 -11.26 -7.58 5.75
N ALA A 58 -10.74 -6.57 6.43
CA ALA A 58 -10.86 -6.44 7.86
C ALA A 58 -12.29 -6.05 8.25
N THR A 59 -12.71 -6.51 9.42
CA THR A 59 -13.96 -6.10 10.07
C THR A 59 -13.81 -4.71 10.70
N ASP A 60 -14.93 -4.03 10.92
CA ASP A 60 -14.94 -2.72 11.59
C ASP A 60 -14.26 -2.76 12.97
N ALA A 61 -14.41 -3.86 13.71
CA ALA A 61 -13.76 -4.04 15.01
C ALA A 61 -12.23 -4.16 14.88
N GLU A 62 -11.73 -4.90 13.88
CA GLU A 62 -10.30 -4.99 13.59
C GLU A 62 -9.73 -3.63 13.18
N ILE A 63 -10.44 -2.89 12.31
CA ILE A 63 -10.03 -1.54 11.89
C ILE A 63 -10.02 -0.59 13.10
N ALA A 64 -11.06 -0.61 13.95
CA ALA A 64 -11.13 0.22 15.16
C ALA A 64 -9.93 -0.01 16.09
N VAL A 65 -9.53 -1.26 16.31
CA VAL A 65 -8.35 -1.63 17.10
C VAL A 65 -7.07 -1.07 16.47
N ARG A 66 -6.93 -1.15 15.13
CA ARG A 66 -5.74 -0.67 14.42
C ARG A 66 -5.64 0.85 14.36
N LEU A 67 -6.78 1.55 14.33
CA LEU A 67 -6.84 3.01 14.48
C LEU A 67 -6.46 3.45 15.91
N GLY A 68 -6.71 2.58 16.90
CA GLY A 68 -6.42 2.84 18.31
C GLY A 68 -7.24 4.02 18.85
N ASP A 69 -6.72 4.72 19.86
CA ASP A 69 -7.38 5.86 20.50
C ASP A 69 -7.09 7.19 19.79
N ASP A 70 -6.73 7.15 18.52
CA ASP A 70 -6.44 8.36 17.74
C ASP A 70 -7.70 9.20 17.53
N SER A 71 -7.56 10.52 17.70
CA SER A 71 -8.61 11.52 17.46
C SER A 71 -8.75 11.94 16.00
N ALA A 72 -7.88 11.46 15.11
CA ALA A 72 -8.00 11.73 13.68
C ALA A 72 -9.30 11.14 13.11
N MET A 73 -10.05 11.96 12.37
CA MET A 73 -11.28 11.53 11.71
C MET A 73 -11.01 10.79 10.40
N LEU A 74 -9.82 10.97 9.83
CA LEU A 74 -9.37 10.28 8.63
C LEU A 74 -7.96 9.72 8.85
N THR A 75 -7.76 8.42 8.61
CA THR A 75 -6.44 7.80 8.53
C THR A 75 -6.18 7.33 7.11
N LEU A 76 -5.12 7.85 6.50
CA LEU A 76 -4.63 7.41 5.19
C LEU A 76 -3.51 6.39 5.38
N CYS A 77 -3.68 5.21 4.81
CA CYS A 77 -2.70 4.14 4.80
C CYS A 77 -2.25 3.78 3.38
N GLY A 78 -1.27 2.88 3.29
CA GLY A 78 -0.83 2.22 2.07
C GLY A 78 -0.58 0.74 2.34
N HIS A 79 0.66 0.29 2.12
CA HIS A 79 1.15 -1.06 2.38
C HIS A 79 0.49 -2.19 1.56
N SER A 80 -0.82 -2.44 1.68
CA SER A 80 -1.49 -3.57 1.02
C SER A 80 -1.67 -3.42 -0.49
N HIS A 81 -1.46 -2.21 -1.03
CA HIS A 81 -1.69 -1.85 -2.45
C HIS A 81 -3.14 -1.96 -2.93
N LEU A 82 -4.07 -2.35 -2.04
CA LEU A 82 -5.49 -2.52 -2.35
C LEU A 82 -6.26 -1.21 -2.08
N PRO A 83 -6.95 -0.65 -3.09
CA PRO A 83 -7.72 0.57 -2.91
C PRO A 83 -8.98 0.32 -2.06
N GLY A 84 -9.21 1.14 -1.03
CA GLY A 84 -10.35 0.97 -0.14
C GLY A 84 -10.63 2.19 0.74
N VAL A 85 -11.91 2.38 1.10
CA VAL A 85 -12.36 3.37 2.09
C VAL A 85 -13.33 2.70 3.03
N ARG A 86 -13.12 2.82 4.34
CA ARG A 86 -14.00 2.26 5.37
C ARG A 86 -14.27 3.30 6.45
N THR A 87 -15.55 3.60 6.67
CA THR A 87 -16.01 4.50 7.72
C THR A 87 -16.68 3.67 8.80
N LEU A 88 -16.19 3.79 10.04
CA LEU A 88 -16.68 3.08 11.20
C LEU A 88 -17.95 3.72 11.76
N GLY A 89 -18.66 2.99 12.62
CA GLY A 89 -19.86 3.51 13.30
C GLY A 89 -19.62 4.71 14.22
N ASP A 90 -18.37 4.94 14.65
CA ASP A 90 -17.95 6.12 15.42
C ASP A 90 -17.59 7.34 14.54
N GLY A 91 -17.69 7.21 13.22
CA GLY A 91 -17.45 8.27 12.25
C GLY A 91 -16.00 8.37 11.75
N ARG A 92 -15.04 7.67 12.37
CA ARG A 92 -13.66 7.64 11.86
C ARG A 92 -13.59 6.89 10.54
N THR A 93 -12.74 7.35 9.63
CA THR A 93 -12.55 6.75 8.30
C THR A 93 -11.11 6.32 8.11
N ALA A 94 -10.89 5.12 7.57
CA ALA A 94 -9.62 4.62 7.11
C ALA A 94 -9.65 4.49 5.58
N ALA A 95 -8.60 4.93 4.88
CA ALA A 95 -8.54 4.84 3.42
C ALA A 95 -7.15 4.47 2.91
N ASN A 96 -7.12 3.56 1.95
CA ASN A 96 -5.95 3.17 1.18
C ASN A 96 -6.16 3.60 -0.28
N PRO A 97 -5.27 4.44 -0.86
CA PRO A 97 -5.38 4.83 -2.26
C PRO A 97 -5.10 3.69 -3.24
N GLY A 98 -4.55 2.58 -2.77
CA GLY A 98 -3.93 1.54 -3.59
C GLY A 98 -2.50 1.91 -3.97
N SER A 99 -1.96 1.25 -5.00
CA SER A 99 -0.59 1.47 -5.44
C SER A 99 -0.47 2.22 -6.76
N VAL A 100 0.43 3.20 -6.77
CA VAL A 100 0.83 3.90 -7.99
C VAL A 100 1.67 2.98 -8.88
N GLY A 101 2.66 2.29 -8.31
CA GLY A 101 3.74 1.66 -9.06
C GLY A 101 3.78 0.14 -9.04
N LEU A 102 2.88 -0.54 -8.32
CA LEU A 102 2.83 -2.01 -8.30
C LEU A 102 1.44 -2.51 -7.87
N GLN A 103 0.63 -2.95 -8.82
CA GLN A 103 -0.79 -3.27 -8.59
C GLN A 103 -1.04 -4.65 -7.97
N ALA A 104 -0.04 -5.52 -7.95
CA ALA A 104 -0.13 -6.83 -7.33
C ALA A 104 1.19 -7.34 -6.78
N TYR A 105 1.13 -8.15 -5.74
CA TYR A 105 2.26 -8.90 -5.19
C TYR A 105 1.79 -10.14 -4.43
N ARG A 106 2.74 -11.06 -4.22
CA ARG A 106 2.62 -12.19 -3.31
C ARG A 106 3.57 -12.00 -2.15
N GLU A 107 3.13 -12.38 -0.96
CA GLU A 107 3.94 -12.34 0.26
C GLU A 107 3.66 -13.61 1.09
N ASP A 108 4.70 -14.13 1.73
CA ASP A 108 4.63 -15.38 2.49
C ASP A 108 4.35 -15.15 3.98
N LEU A 109 4.61 -13.94 4.46
CA LEU A 109 4.50 -13.57 5.88
C LEU A 109 3.35 -12.58 6.13
N PRO A 110 2.63 -12.68 7.26
CA PRO A 110 2.71 -13.75 8.28
C PRO A 110 2.11 -15.09 7.83
N PHE A 111 1.29 -15.07 6.77
CA PHE A 111 0.80 -16.25 6.06
C PHE A 111 0.83 -15.97 4.56
N PRO A 112 0.92 -17.00 3.69
CA PRO A 112 0.87 -16.81 2.25
C PRO A 112 -0.39 -16.09 1.81
N HIS A 113 -0.21 -14.97 1.12
CA HIS A 113 -1.32 -14.18 0.62
C HIS A 113 -0.96 -13.42 -0.65
N VAL A 114 -2.00 -13.00 -1.37
CA VAL A 114 -1.89 -12.24 -2.61
C VAL A 114 -2.69 -10.96 -2.46
N ALA A 115 -2.04 -9.82 -2.72
CA ALA A 115 -2.71 -8.57 -2.96
C ALA A 115 -2.72 -8.32 -4.47
N GLN A 116 -3.89 -8.13 -5.07
CA GLN A 116 -4.01 -7.86 -6.49
C GLN A 116 -5.31 -7.12 -6.80
N THR A 117 -5.26 -6.26 -7.82
CA THR A 117 -6.43 -5.46 -8.23
C THR A 117 -7.03 -5.88 -9.57
N GLY A 118 -6.34 -6.77 -10.30
CA GLY A 118 -6.74 -7.23 -11.65
C GLY A 118 -6.76 -6.13 -12.71
N ASP A 119 -6.06 -5.02 -12.46
CA ASP A 119 -6.04 -3.82 -13.29
C ASP A 119 -4.66 -3.15 -13.16
N PRO A 120 -3.93 -2.93 -14.27
CA PRO A 120 -2.57 -2.37 -14.24
C PRO A 120 -2.53 -0.85 -14.04
N ARG A 121 -3.67 -0.15 -14.00
CA ARG A 121 -3.70 1.31 -13.84
C ARG A 121 -3.09 1.74 -12.50
N ALA A 122 -2.35 2.85 -12.53
CA ALA A 122 -1.83 3.49 -11.33
C ALA A 122 -2.98 4.02 -10.48
N ARG A 123 -2.92 3.82 -9.16
CA ARG A 123 -3.98 4.22 -8.23
C ARG A 123 -3.51 5.26 -7.22
N TYR A 124 -4.38 6.22 -6.95
CA TYR A 124 -4.15 7.28 -5.96
C TYR A 124 -5.50 7.77 -5.41
N ALA A 125 -5.46 8.66 -4.41
CA ALA A 125 -6.66 9.30 -3.86
C ALA A 125 -6.57 10.83 -3.95
N LEU A 126 -7.71 11.47 -4.19
CA LEU A 126 -7.91 12.90 -3.95
C LEU A 126 -8.63 13.08 -2.62
N VAL A 127 -8.09 13.93 -1.75
CA VAL A 127 -8.69 14.23 -0.45
C VAL A 127 -9.14 15.70 -0.43
N ARG A 128 -10.43 15.93 -0.17
CA ARG A 128 -11.03 17.27 -0.08
C ARG A 128 -11.75 17.41 1.25
N GLY A 129 -11.15 18.13 2.20
CA GLY A 129 -11.56 18.03 3.60
C GLY A 129 -11.35 16.60 4.08
N MET A 130 -12.40 15.95 4.58
CA MET A 130 -12.37 14.54 5.01
C MET A 130 -12.89 13.56 3.93
N GLN A 131 -13.30 14.06 2.76
CA GLN A 131 -13.84 13.21 1.69
C GLN A 131 -12.69 12.62 0.86
N VAL A 132 -12.74 11.31 0.64
CA VAL A 132 -11.73 10.56 -0.12
C VAL A 132 -12.32 10.07 -1.43
N GLU A 133 -11.64 10.37 -2.53
CA GLU A 133 -12.02 9.93 -3.86
C GLU A 133 -10.89 9.11 -4.50
N LEU A 134 -11.14 7.82 -4.70
CA LEU A 134 -10.16 6.90 -5.30
C LEU A 134 -10.12 7.08 -6.83
N ARG A 135 -8.90 7.06 -7.39
CA ARG A 135 -8.63 7.25 -8.81
C ARG A 135 -7.78 6.11 -9.35
N ALA A 136 -8.04 5.75 -10.60
CA ALA A 136 -7.22 4.84 -11.39
C ALA A 136 -6.94 5.49 -12.74
N ILE A 137 -5.67 5.64 -13.09
CA ILE A 137 -5.23 6.32 -14.32
C ILE A 137 -4.35 5.40 -15.18
N ALA A 138 -4.54 5.48 -16.49
CA ALA A 138 -3.67 4.80 -17.44
C ALA A 138 -2.30 5.48 -17.46
N TYR A 139 -1.27 4.67 -17.62
CA TYR A 139 0.10 5.07 -17.90
C TYR A 139 0.75 4.00 -18.78
N ASP A 140 1.95 4.26 -19.27
CA ASP A 140 2.75 3.29 -20.03
C ASP A 140 3.35 2.21 -19.10
N HIS A 141 2.46 1.36 -18.57
CA HIS A 141 2.80 0.22 -17.72
C HIS A 141 3.55 -0.88 -18.49
N ALA A 142 3.43 -0.91 -19.83
CA ALA A 142 4.20 -1.83 -20.66
C ALA A 142 5.70 -1.53 -20.59
N THR A 143 6.09 -0.26 -20.73
CA THR A 143 7.50 0.15 -20.58
C THR A 143 8.04 -0.14 -19.17
N ALA A 144 7.21 0.08 -18.13
CA ALA A 144 7.58 -0.26 -16.75
C ALA A 144 7.80 -1.77 -16.57
N ALA A 145 6.92 -2.60 -17.13
CA ALA A 145 7.06 -4.05 -17.08
C ALA A 145 8.29 -4.55 -17.85
N THR A 146 8.56 -4.03 -19.05
CA THR A 146 9.77 -4.39 -19.81
C THR A 146 11.04 -3.99 -19.05
N LYS A 147 11.02 -2.88 -18.30
CA LYS A 147 12.12 -2.56 -17.39
C LYS A 147 12.28 -3.64 -16.34
N ALA A 148 11.20 -4.04 -15.66
CA ALA A 148 11.26 -5.07 -14.62
C ALA A 148 11.87 -6.38 -15.14
N GLU A 149 11.49 -6.84 -16.35
CA GLU A 149 12.09 -8.03 -16.99
C GLU A 149 13.61 -7.89 -17.19
N ARG A 150 14.06 -6.75 -17.70
CA ARG A 150 15.50 -6.49 -17.90
C ARG A 150 16.30 -6.53 -16.60
N GLU A 151 15.68 -6.16 -15.48
CA GLU A 151 16.28 -6.20 -14.15
C GLU A 151 16.07 -7.55 -13.43
N GLY A 152 15.56 -8.57 -14.13
CA GLY A 152 15.34 -9.92 -13.57
C GLY A 152 14.18 -10.00 -12.58
N ARG A 153 13.16 -9.14 -12.75
CA ARG A 153 11.95 -9.06 -11.91
C ARG A 153 10.71 -9.43 -12.69
N ASP A 154 10.67 -10.68 -13.15
CA ASP A 154 9.55 -11.22 -13.93
C ASP A 154 8.23 -11.21 -13.15
N ASP A 155 8.31 -11.37 -11.82
CA ASP A 155 7.19 -11.25 -10.90
C ASP A 155 6.53 -9.87 -10.98
N TRP A 156 7.35 -8.81 -10.92
CA TRP A 156 6.88 -7.44 -11.09
C TRP A 156 6.44 -7.15 -12.51
N ALA A 157 7.12 -7.68 -13.52
CA ALA A 157 6.73 -7.48 -14.91
C ALA A 157 5.32 -8.03 -15.19
N PHE A 158 5.01 -9.22 -14.66
CA PHE A 158 3.67 -9.81 -14.73
C PHE A 158 2.64 -8.94 -13.99
N ALA A 159 2.94 -8.51 -12.77
CA ALA A 159 2.06 -7.67 -11.97
C ALA A 159 1.78 -6.30 -12.60
N LEU A 160 2.80 -5.65 -13.17
CA LEU A 160 2.69 -4.37 -13.86
C LEU A 160 1.86 -4.46 -15.14
N ARG A 161 1.95 -5.59 -15.87
CA ARG A 161 1.16 -5.80 -17.10
C ARG A 161 -0.30 -6.08 -16.85
N THR A 162 -0.59 -6.82 -15.79
CA THR A 162 -1.89 -7.48 -15.65
C THR A 162 -2.68 -7.01 -14.44
N GLY A 163 -2.01 -6.45 -13.43
CA GLY A 163 -2.58 -6.19 -12.13
C GLY A 163 -2.89 -7.46 -11.31
N PHE A 164 -2.41 -8.63 -11.75
CA PHE A 164 -2.48 -9.91 -11.03
C PHE A 164 -1.09 -10.32 -10.53
N ALA A 165 -1.01 -11.07 -9.44
CA ALA A 165 0.24 -11.72 -9.04
C ALA A 165 0.44 -13.02 -9.85
N PRO A 166 1.68 -13.41 -10.17
CA PRO A 166 1.95 -14.73 -10.74
C PRO A 166 1.61 -15.85 -9.73
N ASP A 167 1.29 -17.04 -10.25
CA ASP A 167 0.96 -18.23 -9.45
C ASP A 167 2.11 -18.69 -8.54
#